data_AF-A0A1F6SRC7-F1
#
_entry.id   AF-A0A1F6SRC7-F1
#
_cell.length_a   1.000
_cell.length_b   1.000
_cell.length_c   1.000
_cell.angle_alpha   90.00
_cell.angle_beta   90.00
_cell.angle_gamma   90.00
#
_symmetry.space_group_name_H-M   'P 1'
#
loop_
_entity.id
_entity.type
_entity.pdbx_description
1 polymer ?
#
loop_
_entity_poly.entity_id
_entity_poly.type
_entity_poly.pdbx_seq_one_letter_code
_entity_poly.pdbx_strand_id
1 'polypeptide(L)'
;MYNKNYTNYYKKPFSPKKAVKHFTDLDVYQKALEAAVFTAAILDAFYQPKIKTKKIEKNDSFCVKEYIIKNMSALALAIPHQIAEAHSKRFGSGEECLLILDKVMLSCNKMVVYLDQTRDICQTGLELEQFEEQVKKYFFIRQKVLNLQRVWRKYIEINKQEQSEAGRKASK
;
A
#
# COMPACT_ATOMS: atom_id res chain seq x y z
N MET A 1 -40.15 8.59 -26.02
CA MET A 1 -39.34 8.03 -24.93
C MET A 1 -38.15 7.30 -25.54
N TYR A 2 -36.93 7.83 -25.40
CA TYR A 2 -35.71 7.20 -25.94
C TYR A 2 -35.07 6.30 -24.88
N ASN A 3 -35.07 4.99 -25.13
CA ASN A 3 -34.37 4.01 -24.31
C ASN A 3 -32.91 3.94 -24.80
N LYS A 4 -31.97 4.54 -24.05
CA LYS A 4 -30.53 4.39 -24.34
C LYS A 4 -30.01 3.17 -23.59
N ASN A 5 -29.69 2.11 -24.32
CA ASN A 5 -28.99 0.93 -23.80
C ASN A 5 -27.53 1.27 -23.51
N TYR A 6 -27.16 1.38 -22.23
CA TYR A 6 -25.79 1.66 -21.74
C TYR A 6 -24.88 0.42 -21.68
N THR A 7 -25.09 -0.58 -22.54
CA THR A 7 -24.32 -1.83 -22.52
C THR A 7 -23.42 -1.94 -23.74
N ASN A 8 -22.43 -1.07 -23.85
CA ASN A 8 -21.30 -1.27 -24.77
C ASN A 8 -20.01 -0.70 -24.15
N TYR A 9 -19.62 -1.28 -23.00
CA TYR A 9 -18.22 -1.21 -22.60
C TYR A 9 -17.44 -2.17 -23.50
N TYR A 10 -16.63 -1.60 -24.40
CA TYR A 10 -15.65 -2.30 -25.22
C TYR A 10 -14.91 -3.35 -24.39
N LYS A 11 -15.29 -4.63 -24.55
CA LYS A 11 -14.53 -5.77 -24.01
C LYS A 11 -13.21 -5.81 -24.78
N LYS A 12 -12.17 -5.20 -24.22
CA LYS A 12 -10.81 -5.40 -24.71
C LYS A 12 -10.53 -6.90 -24.73
N PRO A 13 -9.97 -7.46 -25.82
CA PRO A 13 -9.58 -8.86 -25.84
C PRO A 13 -8.65 -9.14 -24.65
N PHE A 14 -8.91 -10.25 -23.96
CA PHE A 14 -8.12 -10.65 -22.81
C PHE A 14 -6.70 -10.97 -23.27
N SER A 15 -5.78 -10.04 -23.02
CA SER A 15 -4.35 -10.31 -23.09
C SER A 15 -3.94 -10.91 -21.74
N PRO A 16 -3.30 -12.10 -21.73
CA PRO A 16 -2.78 -12.67 -20.50
C PRO A 16 -1.79 -11.69 -19.89
N LYS A 17 -2.04 -11.26 -18.66
CA LYS A 17 -1.07 -10.44 -17.92
C LYS A 17 0.21 -11.24 -17.72
N LYS A 18 1.36 -10.55 -17.72
CA LYS A 18 2.66 -11.15 -17.41
C LYS A 18 2.54 -11.98 -16.12
N ALA A 19 3.07 -13.19 -16.14
CA ALA A 19 3.08 -14.05 -14.97
C ALA A 19 3.82 -13.37 -13.81
N VAL A 20 3.22 -13.40 -12.61
CA VAL A 20 3.84 -12.87 -11.38
C VAL A 20 4.79 -13.94 -10.84
N LYS A 21 6.10 -13.72 -11.00
CA LYS A 21 7.13 -14.63 -10.47
C LYS A 21 7.73 -14.10 -9.17
N HIS A 22 7.96 -12.79 -9.13
CA HIS A 22 8.55 -12.10 -7.99
C HIS A 22 7.59 -11.05 -7.43
N PHE A 23 7.77 -10.67 -6.17
CA PHE A 23 6.94 -9.61 -5.55
C PHE A 23 7.06 -8.28 -6.32
N THR A 24 8.20 -8.05 -6.99
CA THR A 24 8.44 -6.87 -7.84
C THR A 24 7.59 -6.83 -9.11
N ASP A 25 7.02 -7.97 -9.52
CA ASP A 25 6.05 -8.02 -10.63
C ASP A 25 4.64 -7.56 -10.19
N LEU A 26 4.39 -7.38 -8.88
CA LEU A 26 3.11 -6.91 -8.39
C LEU A 26 2.96 -5.40 -8.60
N ASP A 27 1.93 -5.00 -9.35
CA ASP A 27 1.51 -3.59 -9.52
C ASP A 27 1.30 -2.89 -8.16
N VAL A 28 0.79 -3.61 -7.16
CA VAL A 28 0.65 -3.09 -5.78
C VAL A 28 1.97 -2.74 -5.13
N TYR A 29 3.01 -3.54 -5.37
CA TYR A 29 4.33 -3.31 -4.80
C TYR A 29 4.97 -2.08 -5.46
N GLN A 30 4.91 -1.99 -6.78
CA GLN A 30 5.48 -0.87 -7.54
C GLN A 30 4.83 0.46 -7.12
N LYS A 31 3.49 0.49 -7.02
CA LYS A 31 2.78 1.70 -6.58
C LYS A 31 3.01 2.05 -5.12
N ALA A 32 3.14 1.06 -4.24
CA ALA A 32 3.54 1.30 -2.85
C ALA A 32 4.95 1.89 -2.75
N LEU A 33 5.90 1.40 -3.56
CA LEU A 33 7.26 1.93 -3.60
C LEU A 33 7.27 3.38 -4.12
N GLU A 34 6.54 3.68 -5.20
CA GLU A 34 6.38 5.05 -5.69
C GLU A 34 5.83 6.00 -4.61
N ALA A 35 4.84 5.55 -3.83
CA ALA A 35 4.27 6.35 -2.73
C ALA A 35 5.26 6.55 -1.58
N ALA A 36 6.09 5.53 -1.27
CA ALA A 36 7.14 5.64 -0.27
C ALA A 36 8.24 6.63 -0.69
N VAL A 37 8.64 6.62 -1.96
CA VAL A 37 9.60 7.58 -2.53
C VAL A 37 9.08 9.01 -2.42
N PHE A 38 7.79 9.25 -2.73
CA PHE A 38 7.20 10.56 -2.52
C PHE A 38 7.26 11.01 -1.05
N THR A 39 7.01 10.08 -0.12
CA THR A 39 7.07 10.38 1.32
C THR A 39 8.51 10.74 1.76
N ALA A 40 9.53 10.13 1.15
CA ALA A 40 10.92 10.54 1.36
C ALA A 40 11.19 11.95 0.83
N ALA A 41 10.62 12.33 -0.31
CA ALA A 41 10.74 13.71 -0.82
C ALA A 41 10.07 14.74 0.13
N ILE A 42 8.95 14.39 0.78
CA ILE A 42 8.38 15.23 1.85
C ILE A 42 9.37 15.40 3.01
N LEU A 43 9.99 14.31 3.43
CA LEU A 43 10.97 14.31 4.52
C LEU A 43 12.12 15.27 4.22
N ASP A 44 12.66 15.18 3.01
CA ASP A 44 13.71 16.07 2.54
C ASP A 44 13.23 17.52 2.56
N ALA A 45 12.07 17.83 1.99
CA ALA A 45 11.50 19.18 1.97
C ALA A 45 11.26 19.76 3.38
N PHE A 46 10.87 18.91 4.34
CA PHE A 46 10.65 19.31 5.72
C PHE A 46 11.96 19.65 6.44
N TYR A 47 13.03 18.89 6.21
CA TYR A 47 14.34 19.10 6.85
C TYR A 47 15.29 20.00 6.07
N GLN A 48 14.96 20.40 4.84
CA GLN A 48 15.78 21.37 4.09
C GLN A 48 15.97 22.63 4.95
N PRO A 49 17.22 23.08 5.19
CA PRO A 49 17.45 24.30 5.94
C PRO A 49 16.86 25.47 5.16
N LYS A 50 15.78 26.06 5.66
CA LYS A 50 15.28 27.35 5.17
C LYS A 50 16.43 28.34 5.37
N ILE A 51 17.09 28.71 4.28
CA ILE A 51 18.26 29.59 4.29
C ILE A 51 17.90 30.86 5.08
N LYS A 52 18.62 31.06 6.19
CA LYS A 52 18.54 32.15 7.19
C LYS A 52 17.48 31.96 8.29
N THR A 53 17.85 31.34 9.41
CA THR A 53 18.19 32.07 10.66
C THR A 53 18.44 31.12 11.85
N LYS A 54 19.47 31.50 12.62
CA LYS A 54 19.81 31.18 14.02
C LYS A 54 19.85 29.71 14.46
N LYS A 55 21.03 29.32 14.97
CA LYS A 55 21.23 28.16 15.87
C LYS A 55 20.09 28.15 16.90
N ILE A 56 19.16 27.22 16.75
CA ILE A 56 18.17 26.92 17.78
C ILE A 56 18.88 25.98 18.75
N GLU A 57 19.00 26.42 20.00
CA GLU A 57 19.44 25.60 21.11
C GLU A 57 18.62 24.32 21.15
N LYS A 58 19.27 23.17 21.38
CA LYS A 58 18.63 21.88 21.58
C LYS A 58 17.72 21.96 22.81
N ASN A 59 16.51 22.43 22.62
CA ASN A 59 15.45 22.29 23.60
C ASN A 59 14.75 20.98 23.25
N ASP A 60 14.72 20.04 24.20
CA ASP A 60 14.14 18.69 24.10
C ASP A 60 12.59 18.74 24.05
N SER A 61 12.05 19.73 23.36
CA SER A 61 10.64 20.01 23.21
C SER A 61 10.05 19.09 22.14
N PHE A 62 9.01 18.33 22.51
CA PHE A 62 8.25 17.52 21.57
C PHE A 62 7.72 18.36 20.41
N CYS A 63 8.22 18.12 19.20
CA CYS A 63 7.75 18.76 17.99
C CYS A 63 6.67 17.90 17.32
N VAL A 64 5.41 18.34 17.39
CA VAL A 64 4.25 17.65 16.77
C VAL A 64 4.50 17.38 15.28
N LYS A 65 5.09 18.33 14.56
CA LYS A 65 5.39 18.20 13.12
C LYS A 65 6.39 17.07 12.86
N GLU A 66 7.48 17.02 13.62
CA GLU A 66 8.47 15.93 13.51
C GLU A 66 7.86 14.57 13.84
N TYR A 67 6.98 14.51 14.85
CA TYR A 67 6.28 13.29 15.20
C TYR A 67 5.40 12.79 14.06
N ILE A 68 4.60 13.68 13.44
CA ILE A 68 3.76 13.35 12.28
C ILE A 68 4.62 12.83 11.12
N ILE A 69 5.65 13.58 10.74
CA ILE A 69 6.53 13.25 9.60
C ILE A 69 7.23 11.91 9.84
N LYS A 70 7.81 11.69 11.02
CA LYS A 70 8.51 10.43 11.35
C LYS A 70 7.59 9.21 11.27
N ASN A 71 6.38 9.32 11.83
CA ASN A 71 5.42 8.21 11.79
C ASN A 71 4.89 7.96 10.36
N MET A 72 4.64 9.02 9.59
CA MET A 72 4.27 8.92 8.19
C MET A 72 5.36 8.20 7.38
N SER A 73 6.62 8.60 7.51
CA SER A 73 7.75 7.99 6.79
C SER A 73 7.93 6.52 7.16
N ALA A 74 7.88 6.19 8.45
CA ALA A 74 7.96 4.80 8.91
C ALA A 74 6.83 3.94 8.31
N LEU A 75 5.60 4.47 8.27
CA LEU A 75 4.46 3.77 7.73
C LEU A 75 4.54 3.59 6.21
N ALA A 76 4.93 4.63 5.47
CA ALA A 76 5.07 4.59 4.02
C ALA A 76 6.12 3.55 3.57
N LEU A 77 7.25 3.46 4.29
CA LEU A 77 8.28 2.46 4.04
C LEU A 77 7.84 1.05 4.44
N ALA A 78 6.99 0.89 5.46
CA ALA A 78 6.54 -0.42 5.90
C ALA A 78 5.62 -1.12 4.88
N ILE A 79 4.81 -0.37 4.13
CA ILE A 79 3.83 -0.92 3.17
C ILE A 79 4.48 -1.81 2.09
N PRO A 80 5.49 -1.36 1.32
CA PRO A 80 6.14 -2.21 0.31
C PRO A 80 6.84 -3.43 0.93
N HIS A 81 7.41 -3.31 2.13
CA HIS A 81 7.99 -4.44 2.85
C HIS A 81 6.93 -5.49 3.22
N GLN A 82 5.78 -5.07 3.74
CA GLN A 82 4.67 -5.95 4.07
C GLN A 82 4.11 -6.66 2.83
N ILE A 83 4.04 -5.98 1.69
CA ILE A 83 3.62 -6.62 0.42
C ILE A 83 4.61 -7.72 0.01
N ALA A 84 5.92 -7.46 0.11
CA ALA A 84 6.94 -8.45 -0.19
C ALA A 84 6.89 -9.64 0.79
N GLU A 85 6.67 -9.36 2.08
CA GLU A 85 6.51 -10.38 3.12
C GLU A 85 5.28 -11.26 2.89
N ALA A 86 4.12 -10.64 2.62
CA ALA A 86 2.89 -11.34 2.29
C ALA A 86 3.06 -12.23 1.06
N HIS A 87 3.76 -11.73 0.04
CA HIS A 87 4.08 -12.51 -1.14
C HIS A 87 4.90 -13.76 -0.78
N SER A 88 5.94 -13.65 0.05
CA SER A 88 6.73 -14.82 0.47
C SER A 88 5.92 -15.85 1.27
N LYS A 89 4.92 -15.41 2.03
CA LYS A 89 4.06 -16.27 2.87
C LYS A 89 2.79 -16.78 2.17
N ARG A 90 2.61 -16.51 0.87
CA ARG A 90 1.38 -16.86 0.13
C ARG A 90 1.24 -18.35 -0.21
N PHE A 91 2.30 -19.12 -0.01
CA PHE A 91 2.33 -20.55 -0.35
C PHE A 91 1.82 -21.40 0.81
N GLY A 92 1.10 -22.49 0.50
CA GLY A 92 0.56 -23.41 1.49
C GLY A 92 -0.92 -23.14 1.83
N SER A 93 -1.34 -23.65 2.98
CA SER A 93 -2.73 -23.59 3.49
C SER A 93 -2.94 -22.57 4.61
N GLY A 94 -1.88 -21.89 5.05
CA GLY A 94 -1.94 -20.85 6.08
C GLY A 94 -2.51 -19.53 5.57
N GLU A 95 -3.08 -18.74 6.49
CA GLU A 95 -3.72 -17.44 6.18
C GLU A 95 -2.85 -16.23 6.55
N GLU A 96 -1.60 -16.46 6.93
CA GLU A 96 -0.67 -15.42 7.38
C GLU A 96 -0.47 -14.31 6.33
N CYS A 97 -0.36 -14.68 5.04
CA CYS A 97 -0.28 -13.71 3.96
C CYS A 97 -1.51 -12.79 3.91
N LEU A 98 -2.71 -13.31 4.21
CA LEU A 98 -3.95 -12.54 4.18
C LEU A 98 -4.00 -11.53 5.32
N LEU A 99 -3.52 -11.91 6.52
CA LEU A 99 -3.41 -11.01 7.68
C LEU A 99 -2.41 -9.87 7.42
N ILE A 100 -1.30 -10.16 6.75
CA ILE A 100 -0.34 -9.11 6.34
C ILE A 100 -0.99 -8.17 5.33
N LEU A 101 -1.75 -8.68 4.36
CA LEU A 101 -2.49 -7.83 3.41
C LEU A 101 -3.57 -6.97 4.09
N ASP A 102 -4.22 -7.47 5.15
CA ASP A 102 -5.14 -6.65 5.96
C ASP A 102 -4.40 -5.50 6.65
N LYS A 103 -3.20 -5.78 7.20
CA LYS A 103 -2.33 -4.75 7.79
C LYS A 103 -1.89 -3.71 6.75
N VAL A 104 -1.63 -4.13 5.51
CA VAL A 104 -1.33 -3.20 4.40
C VAL A 104 -2.52 -2.28 4.13
N MET A 105 -3.74 -2.82 4.02
CA MET A 105 -4.94 -2.01 3.78
C MET A 105 -5.21 -1.01 4.92
N LEU A 106 -5.02 -1.44 6.17
CA LEU A 106 -5.08 -0.55 7.33
C LEU A 106 -4.03 0.55 7.25
N SER A 107 -2.81 0.21 6.86
CA SER A 107 -1.71 1.16 6.69
C SER A 107 -1.99 2.17 5.58
N CYS A 108 -2.62 1.77 4.47
CA CYS A 108 -3.05 2.71 3.42
C CYS A 108 -4.04 3.76 3.98
N ASN A 109 -5.01 3.34 4.78
CA ASN A 109 -5.96 4.28 5.40
C ASN A 109 -5.26 5.23 6.38
N LYS A 110 -4.33 4.70 7.20
CA LYS A 110 -3.53 5.52 8.11
C LYS A 110 -2.63 6.52 7.36
N MET A 111 -2.10 6.14 6.20
CA MET A 111 -1.32 7.05 5.35
C MET A 111 -2.13 8.23 4.85
N VAL A 112 -3.41 8.03 4.50
CA VAL A 112 -4.31 9.15 4.13
C VAL A 112 -4.42 10.15 5.27
N VAL A 113 -4.62 9.67 6.50
CA VAL A 113 -4.67 10.54 7.70
C VAL A 113 -3.35 11.29 7.89
N TYR A 114 -2.21 10.63 7.74
CA TYR A 114 -0.91 11.30 7.86
C TYR A 114 -0.66 12.32 6.75
N LEU A 115 -1.16 12.08 5.53
CA LEU A 115 -1.06 13.04 4.42
C LEU A 115 -1.90 14.29 4.71
N ASP A 116 -3.12 14.13 5.21
CA ASP A 116 -3.96 15.27 5.63
C ASP A 116 -3.30 16.06 6.78
N GLN A 117 -2.79 15.36 7.80
CA GLN A 117 -2.05 16.00 8.90
C GLN A 117 -0.80 16.74 8.41
N THR A 118 -0.06 16.15 7.47
CA THR A 118 1.13 16.76 6.90
C THR A 118 0.79 18.02 6.10
N ARG A 119 -0.27 17.97 5.29
CA ARG A 119 -0.78 19.12 4.55
C ARG A 119 -1.18 20.26 5.48
N ASP A 120 -1.98 19.95 6.49
CA ASP A 120 -2.66 20.98 7.30
C ASP A 120 -1.78 21.50 8.45
N ILE A 121 -0.85 20.68 8.97
CA ILE A 121 -0.05 21.01 10.17
C ILE A 121 1.41 21.29 9.82
N CYS A 122 2.02 20.49 8.93
CA CYS A 122 3.48 20.49 8.75
C CYS A 122 4.00 21.63 7.86
N GLN A 123 3.13 22.30 7.07
CA GLN A 123 3.51 23.44 6.21
C GLN A 123 4.73 23.13 5.33
N THR A 124 4.68 21.98 4.64
CA THR A 124 5.80 21.44 3.86
C THR A 124 6.16 22.26 2.62
N GLY A 125 5.30 23.22 2.23
CA GLY A 125 5.47 24.00 1.00
C GLY A 125 5.11 23.23 -0.28
N LEU A 126 4.48 22.06 -0.14
CA LEU A 126 3.96 21.28 -1.27
C LEU A 126 2.54 21.74 -1.63
N GLU A 127 2.21 21.62 -2.91
CA GLU A 127 0.91 21.99 -3.45
C GLU A 127 -0.18 20.99 -3.04
N LEU A 128 -1.41 21.47 -2.86
CA LEU A 128 -2.57 20.66 -2.50
C LEU A 128 -2.77 19.46 -3.44
N GLU A 129 -2.58 19.68 -4.74
CA GLU A 129 -2.74 18.65 -5.78
C GLU A 129 -1.79 17.46 -5.56
N GLN A 130 -0.57 17.70 -5.07
CA GLN A 130 0.40 16.64 -4.80
C GLN A 130 -0.09 15.72 -3.68
N PHE A 131 -0.72 16.27 -2.64
CA PHE A 131 -1.34 15.49 -1.57
C PHE A 131 -2.54 14.69 -2.08
N GLU A 132 -3.43 15.31 -2.86
CA GLU A 132 -4.60 14.64 -3.43
C GLU A 132 -4.21 13.47 -4.33
N GLU A 133 -3.16 13.61 -5.14
CA GLU A 133 -2.64 12.54 -5.97
C GLU A 133 -2.14 11.37 -5.12
N GLN A 134 -1.43 11.64 -4.02
CA GLN A 134 -0.99 10.57 -3.12
C GLN A 134 -2.16 9.89 -2.40
N VAL A 135 -3.18 10.64 -1.99
CA VAL A 135 -4.38 10.06 -1.37
C VAL A 135 -5.06 9.10 -2.36
N LYS A 136 -5.24 9.52 -3.62
CA LYS A 136 -5.76 8.65 -4.70
C LYS A 136 -4.90 7.41 -4.90
N LYS A 137 -3.56 7.54 -4.82
CA LYS A 137 -2.61 6.43 -4.93
C LYS A 137 -2.78 5.42 -3.79
N TYR A 138 -2.93 5.86 -2.54
CA TYR A 138 -3.15 4.94 -1.41
C TYR A 138 -4.50 4.21 -1.49
N PHE A 139 -5.56 4.86 -1.98
CA PHE A 139 -6.82 4.16 -2.25
C PHE A 139 -6.69 3.13 -3.37
N PHE A 140 -5.95 3.45 -4.44
CA PHE A 140 -5.64 2.50 -5.51
C PHE A 140 -4.89 1.28 -4.98
N ILE A 141 -3.83 1.49 -4.19
CA ILE A 141 -3.04 0.41 -3.58
C ILE A 141 -3.94 -0.47 -2.73
N ARG A 142 -4.75 0.13 -1.83
CA ARG A 142 -5.71 -0.60 -0.99
C ARG A 142 -6.66 -1.47 -1.81
N GLN A 143 -7.27 -0.93 -2.86
CA GLN A 143 -8.20 -1.67 -3.71
C GLN A 143 -7.52 -2.85 -4.41
N LYS A 144 -6.29 -2.65 -4.87
CA LYS A 144 -5.52 -3.71 -5.53
C LYS A 144 -5.06 -4.78 -4.55
N VAL A 145 -4.71 -4.41 -3.32
CA VAL A 145 -4.41 -5.35 -2.22
C VAL A 145 -5.63 -6.19 -1.86
N LEU A 146 -6.83 -5.59 -1.77
CA LEU A 146 -8.08 -6.34 -1.57
C LEU A 146 -8.32 -7.37 -2.68
N ASN A 147 -8.07 -6.98 -3.94
CA ASN A 147 -8.19 -7.91 -5.06
C ASN A 147 -7.16 -9.04 -4.99
N LEU A 148 -5.93 -8.73 -4.59
CA LEU A 148 -4.87 -9.72 -4.38
C LEU A 148 -5.23 -10.72 -3.28
N GLN A 149 -5.73 -10.22 -2.15
CA GLN A 149 -6.19 -11.02 -1.01
C GLN A 149 -7.29 -12.01 -1.43
N ARG A 150 -8.28 -11.55 -2.23
CA ARG A 150 -9.34 -12.41 -2.77
C ARG A 150 -8.81 -13.52 -3.67
N VAL A 151 -7.80 -13.22 -4.49
CA VAL A 151 -7.17 -14.22 -5.38
C VAL A 151 -6.38 -15.24 -4.56
N TRP A 152 -5.57 -14.79 -3.61
CA TRP A 152 -4.76 -15.69 -2.77
C TRP A 152 -5.60 -16.56 -1.84
N ARG A 153 -6.71 -16.04 -1.31
CA ARG A 153 -7.65 -16.82 -0.51
C ARG A 153 -8.18 -18.05 -1.26
N LYS A 154 -8.54 -17.88 -2.53
CA LYS A 154 -9.00 -19.00 -3.38
C LYS A 154 -7.92 -20.08 -3.53
N TYR A 155 -6.66 -19.69 -3.73
CA TYR A 155 -5.56 -20.65 -3.81
C TYR A 155 -5.33 -21.38 -2.49
N ILE A 156 -5.43 -20.69 -1.36
CA ILE A 156 -5.33 -21.30 -0.03
C ILE A 156 -6.43 -22.34 0.19
N GLU A 157 -7.68 -22.02 -0.20
CA GLU A 157 -8.81 -22.94 -0.10
C GLU A 157 -8.61 -24.20 -0.96
N ILE A 158 -8.12 -24.04 -2.20
CA ILE A 158 -7.77 -25.16 -3.08
C ILE A 158 -6.68 -26.04 -2.43
N ASN A 159 -5.59 -25.43 -1.94
CA ASN A 159 -4.50 -26.16 -1.28
C ASN A 159 -4.98 -26.93 -0.03
N LYS A 160 -5.92 -26.35 0.75
CA LYS A 160 -6.52 -27.02 1.92
C LYS A 160 -7.31 -28.27 1.48
N GLN A 161 -8.08 -28.19 0.40
CA GLN A 161 -8.84 -29.31 -0.13
C GLN A 161 -7.90 -30.44 -0.59
N GLU A 162 -6.88 -30.12 -1.38
CA GLU A 162 -5.90 -31.11 -1.87
C GLU A 162 -5.17 -31.83 -0.72
N GLN A 163 -4.76 -31.08 0.33
CA GLN A 163 -4.14 -31.67 1.52
C GLN A 163 -5.09 -32.63 2.26
N SER A 164 -6.37 -32.27 2.37
CA SER A 164 -7.38 -33.11 3.03
C SER A 164 -7.65 -34.42 2.26
N GLU A 165 -7.66 -34.37 0.93
CA GLU A 165 -7.85 -35.54 0.08
C GLU A 165 -6.63 -36.47 0.11
N ALA A 166 -5.42 -35.90 0.11
CA ALA A 166 -4.18 -36.66 0.24
C ALA A 166 -4.12 -37.43 1.58
N GLY A 167 -4.49 -36.79 2.69
CA GLY A 167 -4.54 -37.44 4.01
C GLY A 167 -5.54 -38.60 4.08
N ARG A 168 -6.70 -38.47 3.42
CA ARG A 168 -7.69 -39.56 3.33
C ARG A 168 -7.20 -40.76 2.51
N LYS A 169 -6.43 -40.52 1.44
CA LYS A 169 -5.85 -41.59 0.60
C LYS A 169 -4.72 -42.33 1.32
N ALA A 170 -3.93 -41.65 2.15
CA ALA A 170 -2.84 -42.25 2.90
C ALA A 170 -3.28 -43.09 4.12
N SER A 171 -4.54 -42.93 4.56
CA SER A 171 -5.11 -43.65 5.71
C SER A 171 -5.90 -44.91 5.32
N LYS A 172 -5.93 -45.26 4.03
CA LYS A 172 -6.52 -46.48 3.48
C LYS A 172 -5.42 -47.42 3.03
#